data_AF-A0A2V7MIH3-F1
#
_entry.id   AF-A0A2V7MIH3-F1
#
_cell.length_a   1.000
_cell.length_b   1.000
_cell.length_c   1.000
_cell.angle_alpha   90.00
_cell.angle_beta   90.00
_cell.angle_gamma   90.00
#
_symmetry.space_group_name_H-M   'P 1'
#
loop_
_entity.id
_entity.type
_entity.pdbx_description
1 polymer ?
#
loop_
_entity_poly.entity_id
_entity_poly.type
_entity_poly.pdbx_seq_one_letter_code
_entity_poly.pdbx_strand_id
1 'polypeptide(L)'
;MECSSIALDAKGTAQCLVQLHRWKVADAQRAAEQRERELDSLKTWREDSAWAVEAAKHRRDLQNCNKAPDQLSNCLLVAGWPLSRVDETSDSLWKADLPTHRRELQACQSKREMNLSSCLTLYYKWDSDRAIATADSLARVRLGGHR
;
A
#
# COMPACT_ATOMS: atom_id res chain seq x y z
N MET A 1 -14.65 -5.20 -29.79
CA MET A 1 -14.03 -3.88 -29.54
C MET A 1 -12.56 -3.97 -29.91
N GLU A 2 -12.19 -3.61 -31.14
CA GLU A 2 -10.81 -3.67 -31.61
C GLU A 2 -9.98 -2.46 -31.14
N CYS A 3 -10.64 -1.31 -30.93
CA CYS A 3 -9.96 -0.08 -30.49
C CYS A 3 -9.22 -0.23 -29.16
N SER A 4 -9.78 -0.94 -28.18
CA SER A 4 -9.13 -1.16 -26.87
C SER A 4 -8.12 -2.31 -26.85
N SER A 5 -8.00 -3.09 -27.93
CA SER A 5 -6.91 -4.05 -28.11
C SER A 5 -5.68 -3.45 -28.81
N ILE A 6 -5.86 -2.30 -29.48
CA ILE A 6 -4.81 -1.63 -30.27
C ILE A 6 -4.26 -0.42 -29.54
N ALA A 7 -5.11 0.33 -28.83
CA ALA A 7 -4.70 1.49 -28.05
C ALA A 7 -4.29 1.10 -26.62
N LEU A 8 -3.26 1.77 -26.11
CA LEU A 8 -2.68 1.52 -24.79
C LEU A 8 -3.39 2.26 -23.65
N ASP A 9 -4.25 3.23 -23.97
CA ASP A 9 -4.95 4.07 -23.00
C ASP A 9 -6.38 4.45 -23.46
N ALA A 10 -7.17 5.01 -22.54
CA ALA A 10 -8.52 5.49 -22.86
C ALA A 10 -8.54 6.57 -23.95
N LYS A 11 -7.51 7.42 -24.05
CA LYS A 11 -7.46 8.49 -25.05
C LYS A 11 -7.35 7.93 -26.47
N GLY A 12 -6.43 7.00 -26.70
CA GLY A 12 -6.26 6.31 -27.98
C GLY A 12 -7.47 5.47 -28.33
N THR A 13 -8.09 4.82 -27.33
CA THR A 13 -9.35 4.07 -27.52
C THR A 13 -10.48 5.00 -27.97
N ALA A 14 -10.64 6.17 -27.34
CA ALA A 14 -11.64 7.15 -27.71
C ALA A 14 -11.39 7.74 -29.11
N GLN A 15 -10.14 8.05 -29.45
CA GLN A 15 -9.78 8.54 -30.78
C GLN A 15 -10.09 7.51 -31.87
N CYS A 16 -9.78 6.23 -31.63
CA CYS A 16 -10.14 5.14 -32.53
C CYS A 16 -11.66 5.04 -32.74
N LEU A 17 -12.45 5.14 -31.65
CA LEU A 17 -13.91 5.13 -31.71
C LEU A 17 -14.48 6.31 -32.51
N VAL A 18 -13.92 7.50 -32.36
CA VAL A 18 -14.34 8.70 -33.12
C VAL A 18 -13.95 8.56 -34.60
N GLN A 19 -12.71 8.17 -34.90
CA GLN A 19 -12.21 8.18 -36.27
C GLN A 19 -12.73 7.01 -37.11
N LEU A 20 -12.73 5.80 -36.56
CA LEU A 20 -13.06 4.58 -37.30
C LEU A 20 -14.54 4.21 -37.19
N HIS A 21 -15.17 4.54 -36.06
CA HIS A 21 -16.55 4.15 -35.77
C HIS A 21 -17.52 5.34 -35.73
N ARG A 22 -17.04 6.58 -35.94
CA ARG A 22 -17.83 7.82 -35.99
C ARG A 22 -18.67 8.07 -34.73
N TRP A 23 -18.18 7.62 -33.57
CA TRP A 23 -18.84 7.90 -32.30
C TRP A 23 -18.75 9.40 -31.98
N LYS A 24 -19.75 9.91 -31.25
CA LYS A 24 -19.64 11.27 -30.67
C LYS A 24 -18.51 11.26 -29.65
N VAL A 25 -17.73 12.35 -29.62
CA VAL A 25 -16.54 12.48 -28.76
C VAL A 25 -16.86 12.15 -27.29
N ALA A 26 -17.94 12.72 -26.75
CA ALA A 26 -18.33 12.49 -25.36
C ALA A 26 -18.70 11.02 -25.07
N ASP A 27 -19.34 10.33 -26.01
CA ASP A 27 -19.73 8.93 -25.86
C ASP A 27 -18.52 8.01 -25.99
N ALA A 28 -17.63 8.30 -26.94
CA ALA A 28 -16.36 7.58 -27.14
C ALA A 28 -15.46 7.67 -25.91
N GLN A 29 -15.37 8.86 -25.30
CA GLN A 29 -14.55 9.05 -24.11
C GLN A 29 -15.10 8.29 -22.90
N ARG A 30 -16.40 8.36 -22.63
CA ARG A 30 -17.01 7.61 -21.53
C ARG A 30 -16.83 6.10 -21.70
N ALA A 31 -17.03 5.58 -22.91
CA ALA A 31 -16.85 4.16 -23.20
C ALA A 31 -15.38 3.73 -23.08
N ALA A 32 -14.44 4.56 -23.50
CA ALA A 32 -13.01 4.27 -23.37
C ALA A 32 -12.56 4.24 -21.90
N GLU A 33 -12.97 5.23 -21.09
CA GLU A 33 -12.67 5.26 -19.66
C GLU A 33 -13.30 4.09 -18.91
N GLN A 34 -14.54 3.72 -19.26
CA GLN A 34 -15.18 2.52 -18.72
C GLN A 34 -14.38 1.27 -19.07
N ARG A 35 -13.96 1.15 -20.34
CA ARG A 35 -13.21 -0.01 -20.81
C ARG A 35 -11.83 -0.12 -20.14
N GLU A 36 -11.14 0.99 -19.94
CA GLU A 36 -9.87 1.04 -19.22
C GLU A 36 -10.05 0.53 -17.77
N ARG A 37 -11.06 1.02 -17.05
CA ARG A 37 -11.40 0.51 -15.71
C ARG A 37 -11.73 -0.99 -15.69
N GLU A 38 -12.42 -1.50 -16.71
CA GLU A 38 -12.69 -2.93 -16.84
C GLU A 38 -11.39 -3.73 -17.05
N LEU A 39 -10.48 -3.25 -17.89
CA LEU A 39 -9.19 -3.90 -18.13
C LEU A 39 -8.31 -3.91 -16.89
N ASP A 40 -8.25 -2.78 -16.17
CA ASP A 40 -7.53 -2.68 -14.90
C ASP A 40 -8.11 -3.64 -13.85
N SER A 41 -9.44 -3.68 -13.70
CA SER A 41 -10.06 -4.61 -12.75
C SER A 41 -9.83 -6.08 -13.12
N LEU A 42 -9.83 -6.43 -14.41
CA LEU A 42 -9.47 -7.78 -14.87
C LEU A 42 -8.01 -8.11 -14.61
N LYS A 43 -7.10 -7.13 -14.80
CA LYS A 43 -5.68 -7.31 -14.51
C LYS A 43 -5.46 -7.57 -13.02
N THR A 44 -6.02 -6.72 -12.16
CA THR A 44 -5.95 -6.89 -10.69
C THR A 44 -6.53 -8.24 -10.28
N TRP A 45 -7.71 -8.62 -10.79
CA TRP A 45 -8.32 -9.91 -10.49
C TRP A 45 -7.43 -11.10 -10.88
N ARG A 46 -6.74 -11.02 -12.03
CA ARG A 46 -5.80 -12.08 -12.46
C ARG A 46 -4.60 -12.16 -11.54
N GLU A 47 -4.01 -11.03 -11.17
CA GLU A 47 -2.87 -10.95 -10.25
C GLU A 47 -3.24 -11.49 -8.86
N ASP A 48 -4.40 -11.10 -8.33
CA ASP A 48 -4.96 -11.61 -7.08
C ASP A 48 -5.23 -13.11 -7.12
N SER A 49 -5.80 -13.59 -8.23
CA SER A 49 -6.09 -15.02 -8.41
C SER A 49 -4.81 -15.85 -8.47
N ALA A 50 -3.82 -15.39 -9.23
CA ALA A 50 -2.51 -16.04 -9.29
C ALA A 50 -1.82 -16.06 -7.93
N TRP A 51 -1.90 -14.96 -7.18
CA TRP A 51 -1.40 -14.87 -5.81
C TRP A 51 -2.11 -15.86 -4.86
N ALA A 52 -3.44 -16.00 -4.99
CA ALA A 52 -4.22 -16.86 -4.12
C ALA A 52 -3.90 -18.36 -4.29
N VAL A 53 -3.44 -18.80 -5.48
CA VAL A 53 -3.04 -20.19 -5.73
C VAL A 53 -1.95 -20.65 -4.75
N GLU A 54 -0.99 -19.78 -4.43
CA GLU A 54 0.12 -20.08 -3.54
C GLU A 54 -0.14 -19.70 -2.07
N ALA A 55 -1.40 -19.46 -1.66
CA ALA A 55 -1.73 -18.98 -0.31
C ALA A 55 -1.17 -19.84 0.84
N ALA A 56 -1.04 -21.16 0.66
CA ALA A 56 -0.41 -22.03 1.66
C ALA A 56 1.10 -21.77 1.81
N LYS A 57 1.80 -21.48 0.70
CA LYS A 57 3.21 -21.09 0.71
C LYS A 57 3.37 -19.72 1.35
N HIS A 58 2.56 -18.74 0.96
CA HIS A 58 2.58 -17.40 1.55
C HIS A 58 2.39 -17.43 3.07
N ARG A 59 1.47 -18.25 3.59
CA ARG A 59 1.32 -18.42 5.05
C ARG A 59 2.59 -18.96 5.72
N ARG A 60 3.30 -19.91 5.09
CA ARG A 60 4.57 -20.42 5.63
C ARG A 60 5.69 -19.39 5.57
N ASP A 61 5.79 -18.67 4.46
CA ASP A 61 6.79 -17.60 4.30
C ASP A 61 6.59 -16.54 5.40
N LEU A 62 5.35 -16.12 5.62
CA LEU A 62 5.01 -15.18 6.69
C LEU A 62 5.38 -15.71 8.08
N GLN A 63 5.04 -16.97 8.38
CA GLN A 63 5.41 -17.59 9.67
C GLN A 63 6.92 -17.68 9.86
N ASN A 64 7.67 -17.95 8.79
CA ASN A 64 9.13 -18.03 8.84
C ASN A 64 9.76 -16.65 9.01
N CYS A 65 9.26 -15.64 8.32
CA CYS A 65 9.78 -14.29 8.34
C CYS A 65 9.37 -13.50 9.60
N ASN A 66 8.24 -13.84 10.24
CA ASN A 66 7.76 -13.15 11.44
C ASN A 66 8.57 -13.47 12.72
N LYS A 67 9.71 -14.15 12.60
CA LYS A 67 10.61 -14.43 13.74
C LYS A 67 11.45 -13.21 14.16
N ALA A 68 11.60 -12.22 13.28
CA ALA A 68 12.32 -10.97 13.53
C ALA A 68 11.61 -9.82 12.77
N PRO A 69 10.79 -8.99 13.44
CA PRO A 69 9.96 -7.97 12.78
C PRO A 69 10.75 -6.94 11.97
N ASP A 70 11.97 -6.62 12.40
CA ASP A 70 12.90 -5.69 11.75
C ASP A 70 13.42 -6.21 10.38
N GLN A 71 13.23 -7.49 10.09
CA GLN A 71 13.65 -8.12 8.83
C GLN A 71 12.48 -8.68 8.02
N LEU A 72 11.24 -8.48 8.46
CA LEU A 72 10.06 -9.05 7.81
C LEU A 72 10.02 -8.70 6.32
N SER A 73 10.12 -7.42 5.97
CA SER A 73 10.03 -6.96 4.59
C SER A 73 11.12 -7.57 3.72
N ASN A 74 12.38 -7.54 4.18
CA ASN A 74 13.51 -8.11 3.45
C ASN A 74 13.38 -9.63 3.28
N CYS A 75 12.91 -10.33 4.31
CA CYS A 75 12.70 -11.78 4.26
C CYS A 75 11.60 -12.15 3.24
N LEU A 76 10.49 -11.42 3.22
CA LEU A 76 9.40 -11.65 2.25
C LEU A 76 9.85 -11.33 0.82
N LEU A 77 10.62 -10.26 0.60
CA LEU A 77 11.21 -9.95 -0.70
C LEU A 77 12.12 -11.07 -1.20
N VAL A 78 12.98 -11.62 -0.34
CA VAL A 78 13.85 -12.76 -0.67
C VAL A 78 13.03 -14.04 -0.94
N ALA A 79 11.88 -14.21 -0.28
CA ALA A 79 10.93 -15.29 -0.56
C ALA A 79 10.16 -15.10 -1.90
N GLY A 80 10.41 -14.01 -2.63
CA GLY A 80 9.84 -13.73 -3.94
C GLY A 80 8.49 -13.02 -3.90
N TRP A 81 8.13 -12.41 -2.76
CA TRP A 81 6.90 -11.63 -2.66
C TRP A 81 7.01 -10.33 -3.48
N PRO A 82 5.96 -9.94 -4.22
CA PRO A 82 5.91 -8.62 -4.84
C PRO A 82 5.97 -7.51 -3.77
N LEU A 83 6.66 -6.41 -4.07
CA LEU A 83 6.81 -5.29 -3.13
C LEU A 83 5.46 -4.78 -2.60
N SER A 84 4.45 -4.65 -3.47
CA SER A 84 3.10 -4.23 -3.06
C SER A 84 2.49 -5.14 -1.98
N ARG A 85 2.69 -6.46 -2.08
CA ARG A 85 2.21 -7.44 -1.10
C ARG A 85 2.98 -7.38 0.21
N VAL A 86 4.28 -7.11 0.13
CA VAL A 86 5.13 -6.92 1.31
C VAL A 86 4.66 -5.69 2.08
N ASP A 87 4.44 -4.58 1.40
CA ASP A 87 3.96 -3.33 2.00
C ASP A 87 2.57 -3.51 2.61
N GLU A 88 1.61 -4.10 1.88
CA GLU A 88 0.27 -4.42 2.38
C GLU A 88 0.31 -5.30 3.64
N THR A 89 1.18 -6.31 3.67
CA THR A 89 1.32 -7.23 4.79
C THR A 89 1.96 -6.54 5.99
N SER A 90 3.03 -5.77 5.77
CA SER A 90 3.70 -4.97 6.80
C SER A 90 2.73 -3.98 7.45
N ASP A 91 1.95 -3.27 6.64
CA ASP A 91 0.91 -2.35 7.11
C ASP A 91 -0.21 -3.06 7.87
N SER A 92 -0.63 -4.24 7.42
CA SER A 92 -1.67 -5.01 8.09
C SER A 92 -1.24 -5.47 9.48
N LEU A 93 -0.03 -5.99 9.61
CA LEU A 93 0.54 -6.41 10.90
C LEU A 93 0.72 -5.20 11.84
N TRP A 94 1.26 -4.10 11.31
CA TRP A 94 1.36 -2.85 12.04
C TRP A 94 0.01 -2.38 12.60
N LYS A 95 -1.06 -2.49 11.80
CA LYS A 95 -2.41 -2.12 12.23
C LYS A 95 -3.00 -3.09 13.24
N ALA A 96 -2.64 -4.37 13.18
CA ALA A 96 -3.09 -5.37 14.16
C ALA A 96 -2.58 -5.05 15.57
N ASP A 97 -1.36 -4.51 15.68
CA ASP A 97 -0.71 -4.19 16.95
C ASP A 97 -0.95 -2.76 17.47
N LEU A 98 -1.92 -2.03 16.89
CA LEU A 98 -2.28 -0.66 17.30
C LEU A 98 -2.48 -0.47 18.82
N PRO A 99 -3.14 -1.38 19.56
CA PRO A 99 -3.28 -1.22 21.01
C PRO A 99 -1.93 -1.24 21.74
N THR A 100 -0.98 -2.04 21.26
CA THR A 100 0.38 -2.10 21.81
C THR A 100 1.13 -0.82 21.45
N HIS A 101 1.10 -0.42 20.18
CA HIS A 101 1.74 0.82 19.72
C HIS A 101 1.25 2.07 20.46
N ARG A 102 -0.04 2.14 20.83
CA ARG A 102 -0.56 3.23 21.67
C ARG A 102 0.07 3.26 23.06
N ARG A 103 0.29 2.10 23.69
CA ARG A 103 0.93 2.01 25.01
C ARG A 103 2.40 2.40 24.94
N GLU A 104 3.11 1.94 23.92
CA GLU A 104 4.52 2.30 23.66
C GLU A 104 4.68 3.81 23.44
N LEU A 105 3.76 4.39 22.66
CA LEU A 105 3.70 5.82 22.42
C LEU A 105 3.50 6.62 23.72
N GLN A 106 2.53 6.21 24.55
CA GLN A 106 2.29 6.84 25.86
C GLN A 106 3.51 6.73 26.78
N ALA A 107 4.15 5.56 26.82
CA ALA A 107 5.36 5.34 27.60
C ALA A 107 6.50 6.27 27.16
N CYS A 108 6.75 6.39 25.85
CA CYS A 108 7.76 7.29 25.32
C CYS A 108 7.41 8.78 25.52
N GLN A 109 6.13 9.16 25.45
CA GLN A 109 5.71 10.54 25.74
C GLN A 109 5.96 10.95 27.20
N SER A 110 5.93 9.99 28.14
CA SER A 110 6.23 10.27 29.54
C SER A 110 7.71 10.55 29.81
N LYS A 111 8.60 10.06 28.94
CA LYS A 111 10.05 10.26 29.02
C LYS A 111 10.46 11.59 28.40
N ARG A 112 10.53 12.64 29.22
CA ARG A 112 10.85 14.01 28.78
C ARG A 112 12.28 14.20 28.26
N GLU A 113 13.21 13.31 28.60
CA GLU A 113 14.64 13.44 28.30
C GLU A 113 15.03 12.95 26.90
N MET A 114 14.10 12.38 26.12
CA MET A 114 14.41 11.74 24.84
C MET A 114 13.47 12.17 23.73
N ASN A 115 14.01 12.27 22.51
CA ASN A 115 13.20 12.46 21.32
C ASN A 115 12.24 11.27 21.15
N LEU A 116 10.97 11.56 20.84
CA LEU A 116 9.93 10.55 20.70
C LEU A 116 10.25 9.49 19.64
N SER A 117 10.75 9.89 18.46
CA SER A 117 11.10 8.94 17.41
C SER A 117 12.26 8.03 17.86
N SER A 118 13.29 8.61 18.48
CA SER A 118 14.41 7.84 19.03
C SER A 118 13.97 6.85 20.11
N CYS A 119 13.05 7.25 21.00
CA CYS A 119 12.52 6.35 22.01
C CYS A 119 11.78 5.16 21.38
N LEU A 120 10.93 5.41 20.40
CA LEU A 120 10.15 4.39 19.69
C LEU A 120 11.06 3.40 18.93
N THR A 121 12.08 3.90 18.21
CA THR A 121 13.01 3.06 17.46
C THR A 121 13.94 2.25 18.37
N LEU A 122 14.50 2.87 19.43
CA LEU A 122 15.49 2.18 20.27
C LEU A 122 14.86 1.14 21.19
N TYR A 123 13.78 1.50 21.89
CA TYR A 123 13.17 0.66 22.92
C TYR A 123 12.11 -0.30 22.38
N TYR A 124 11.35 0.12 21.38
CA TYR A 124 10.22 -0.64 20.86
C TYR A 124 10.42 -1.14 19.43
N LYS A 125 11.61 -0.89 18.84
CA LYS A 125 11.97 -1.37 17.49
C LYS A 125 10.99 -0.93 16.42
N TRP A 126 10.37 0.23 16.60
CA TRP A 126 9.56 0.84 15.55
C TRP A 126 10.43 1.11 14.33
N ASP A 127 9.87 0.83 13.17
CA ASP A 127 10.42 1.32 11.90
C ASP A 127 10.66 2.83 11.98
N SER A 128 11.81 3.27 11.45
CA SER A 128 12.26 4.67 11.56
C SER A 128 11.26 5.64 10.93
N ASP A 129 10.73 5.30 9.75
CA ASP A 129 9.80 6.17 9.02
C ASP A 129 8.49 6.29 9.79
N ARG A 130 7.98 5.18 10.34
CA ARG A 130 6.77 5.20 11.19
C ARG A 130 6.99 5.98 12.48
N ALA A 131 8.15 5.86 13.11
CA ALA A 131 8.49 6.58 14.34
C ALA A 131 8.58 8.09 14.10
N ILE A 132 9.24 8.52 13.02
CA ILE A 132 9.36 9.93 12.62
C ILE A 132 7.98 10.49 12.25
N ALA A 133 7.23 9.81 11.37
CA ALA A 133 5.90 10.27 10.95
C ALA A 133 4.94 10.44 12.13
N THR A 134 5.01 9.54 13.11
CA THR A 134 4.21 9.62 14.35
C THR A 134 4.62 10.80 15.22
N ALA A 135 5.93 11.00 15.42
CA ALA A 135 6.46 12.13 16.17
C ALA A 135 6.07 13.48 15.54
N ASP A 136 6.20 13.60 14.21
CA ASP A 136 5.81 14.79 13.45
C ASP A 136 4.31 15.06 13.50
N SER A 137 3.48 14.00 13.39
CA SER A 137 2.02 14.12 13.53
C SER A 137 1.64 14.69 14.90
N LEU A 138 2.25 14.20 15.97
CA LEU A 138 1.98 14.69 17.33
C LEU A 138 2.51 16.10 17.56
N ALA A 139 3.69 16.43 17.03
CA ALA A 139 4.23 17.79 17.08
C ALA A 139 3.26 18.78 16.41
N ARG A 140 2.73 18.43 15.22
CA ARG A 140 1.71 19.24 14.52
C ARG A 140 0.42 19.40 15.33
N VAL A 141 -0.07 18.35 15.98
CA VAL A 141 -1.27 18.46 16.85
C VAL A 141 -1.02 19.40 18.03
N ARG A 142 0.15 19.31 18.68
CA ARG A 142 0.51 20.18 19.81
C ARG A 142 0.66 21.64 19.39
N LEU A 143 1.25 21.91 18.23
CA LEU A 143 1.40 23.26 17.70
C LEU A 143 0.09 23.84 17.15
N GLY A 144 -0.76 22.99 16.58
CA GLY A 144 -2.07 23.37 16.01
C GLY A 144 -3.18 23.55 17.05
N GLY A 145 -3.04 22.96 18.25
CA GLY A 145 -3.99 23.10 19.37
C GLY A 145 -3.84 24.36 20.21
N HIS A 146 -2.92 25.27 19.83
CA HIS A 146 -2.71 26.57 20.48
C HIS A 146 -3.28 27.75 19.66
N ARG A 147 -4.42 27.54 18.98
CA ARG A 147 -5.22 28.61 18.38
C ARG A 147 -6.58 28.71 19.06
#